data_AF-A0A9Q0YHS0-F1
#
_entry.id   AF-A0A9Q0YHS0-F1
#
_cell.length_a   1.000
_cell.length_b   1.000
_cell.length_c   1.000
_cell.angle_alpha   90.00
_cell.angle_beta   90.00
_cell.angle_gamma   90.00
#
_symmetry.space_group_name_H-M   'P 1'
#
loop_
_entity.id
_entity.type
_entity.pdbx_description
1 polymer ?
#
loop_
_entity_poly.entity_id
_entity_poly.type
_entity_poly.pdbx_seq_one_letter_code
_entity_poly.pdbx_strand_id
1 'polypeptide(L)'
;MTLKTDSSVNATGFEATVEVVNISLSALDCGDFHCVSDGVCIPHSRVCNRVAECGSESDQEHCAGPTHLDKVVFVDSVYNFTSPNFPGEYPNNLTAIWHFSTFEGFQLLLKFQVLVTESCCDIVTVGNGNSTDRQVALHWSGGPPESEVQFLSSGNTLWMTLKTDSSVSATGFEATIEVVNISLSALDCGDFHCVSDGVCIPHSRVCNRVAECGSESDQEHCAGWNTEEPGI
;
A
#
# COMPACT_ATOMS: atom_id res chain seq x y z
N MET A 1 -15.00 32.43 -7.23
CA MET A 1 -15.29 31.42 -6.20
C MET A 1 -16.33 31.98 -5.25
N THR A 2 -17.36 31.21 -4.90
CA THR A 2 -18.47 31.69 -4.05
C THR A 2 -18.65 30.72 -2.89
N LEU A 3 -18.46 31.19 -1.65
CA LEU A 3 -18.77 30.44 -0.44
C LEU A 3 -20.26 30.60 -0.12
N LYS A 4 -20.97 29.49 0.09
CA LYS A 4 -22.32 29.49 0.66
C LYS A 4 -22.25 28.86 2.05
N THR A 5 -22.86 29.53 3.02
CA THR A 5 -22.93 29.06 4.41
C THR A 5 -24.38 28.89 4.81
N ASP A 6 -24.64 27.99 5.74
CA ASP A 6 -25.88 27.98 6.50
C ASP A 6 -25.65 28.61 7.90
N SER A 7 -26.71 28.73 8.69
CA SER A 7 -26.63 29.31 10.04
C SER A 7 -26.40 28.26 11.13
N SER A 8 -25.97 27.05 10.79
CA SER A 8 -25.98 25.91 11.72
C SER A 8 -24.66 25.76 12.51
N VAL A 9 -23.49 26.01 11.88
CA VAL A 9 -22.17 25.87 12.51
C VAL A 9 -21.19 26.90 11.94
N ASN A 10 -20.29 27.44 12.78
CA ASN A 10 -19.17 28.28 12.35
C ASN A 10 -17.93 27.42 12.08
N ALA A 11 -17.33 27.57 10.89
CA ALA A 11 -16.06 26.94 10.52
C ALA A 11 -15.08 28.00 9.97
N THR A 12 -13.78 27.70 9.98
CA THR A 12 -12.78 28.53 9.30
C THR A 12 -13.04 28.54 7.80
N GLY A 13 -12.93 29.70 7.17
CA GLY A 13 -13.09 29.85 5.71
C GLY A 13 -11.96 29.18 4.93
N PHE A 14 -11.90 29.43 3.62
CA PHE A 14 -10.80 28.97 2.78
C PHE A 14 -9.89 30.13 2.37
N GLU A 15 -8.62 29.81 2.17
CA GLU A 15 -7.66 30.67 1.47
C GLU A 15 -7.38 30.04 0.10
N ALA A 16 -7.34 30.86 -0.95
CA ALA A 16 -7.05 30.40 -2.31
C ALA A 16 -6.09 31.40 -2.98
N THR A 17 -5.05 30.88 -3.61
CA THR A 17 -4.13 31.65 -4.44
C THR A 17 -4.45 31.40 -5.92
N VAL A 18 -4.24 32.42 -6.75
CA VAL A 18 -4.39 32.31 -8.20
C VAL A 18 -3.06 32.70 -8.82
N GLU A 19 -2.44 31.76 -9.53
CA GLU A 19 -1.20 31.97 -10.25
C GLU A 19 -1.43 31.80 -11.75
N VAL A 20 -0.77 32.63 -12.55
CA VAL A 20 -0.82 32.51 -14.01
C VAL A 20 0.26 31.53 -14.44
N VAL A 21 -0.16 30.38 -14.94
CA VAL A 21 0.73 29.33 -15.46
C VAL A 21 0.60 29.23 -16.98
N ASN A 22 1.70 28.93 -17.67
CA ASN A 22 1.72 28.72 -19.13
C ASN A 22 1.86 27.22 -19.45
N ILE A 23 0.83 26.45 -19.12
CA ILE A 23 0.75 25.01 -19.36
C ILE A 23 -0.59 24.68 -20.04
N SER A 24 -0.64 23.57 -20.79
CA SER A 24 -1.92 23.04 -21.29
C SER A 24 -2.66 22.32 -20.17
N LEU A 25 -4.00 22.19 -20.29
CA LEU A 25 -4.81 21.42 -19.33
C LEU A 25 -4.30 19.97 -19.18
N SER A 26 -3.78 19.38 -20.26
CA SER A 26 -3.17 18.05 -20.25
C SER A 26 -1.81 17.96 -19.56
N ALA A 27 -1.21 19.10 -19.21
CA ALA A 27 0.08 19.22 -18.53
C ALA A 27 -0.09 19.69 -17.07
N LEU A 28 -1.33 19.73 -16.57
CA LEU A 28 -1.63 20.03 -15.17
C LEU A 28 -1.29 18.81 -14.32
N ASP A 29 -0.24 18.91 -13.51
CA ASP A 29 0.17 17.88 -12.57
C ASP A 29 -0.57 18.06 -11.24
N CYS A 30 -1.63 17.27 -11.04
CA CYS A 30 -2.53 17.38 -9.90
C CYS A 30 -2.03 16.67 -8.64
N GLY A 31 -0.99 15.84 -8.71
CA GLY A 31 -0.56 14.94 -7.63
C GLY A 31 -1.53 13.79 -7.30
N ASP A 32 -2.84 13.97 -7.52
CA ASP A 32 -3.95 13.04 -7.24
C ASP A 32 -4.80 12.75 -8.51
N PHE A 33 -6.07 13.20 -8.59
CA PHE A 33 -6.98 12.96 -9.73
C PHE A 33 -7.31 14.24 -10.51
N HIS A 34 -7.21 14.16 -11.84
CA HIS A 34 -7.53 15.25 -12.76
C HIS A 34 -8.89 15.01 -13.47
N CYS A 35 -9.85 15.91 -13.24
CA CYS A 35 -11.15 15.86 -13.92
C CYS A 35 -10.99 16.02 -15.44
N VAL A 36 -11.67 15.17 -16.22
CA VAL A 36 -11.39 14.95 -17.66
C VAL A 36 -11.54 16.20 -18.54
N SER A 37 -12.33 17.20 -18.15
CA SER A 37 -12.60 18.38 -19.00
C SER A 37 -12.41 19.74 -18.34
N ASP A 38 -12.17 19.80 -17.03
CA ASP A 38 -12.43 21.04 -16.30
C ASP A 38 -11.18 21.65 -15.64
N GLY A 39 -10.01 21.00 -15.76
CA GLY A 39 -8.77 21.47 -15.11
C GLY A 39 -8.87 21.49 -13.57
N VAL A 40 -9.83 20.73 -13.03
CA VAL A 40 -10.07 20.60 -11.59
C VAL A 40 -9.28 19.40 -11.09
N CYS A 41 -8.46 19.63 -10.07
CA CYS A 41 -7.80 18.58 -9.32
C CYS A 41 -8.63 18.29 -8.07
N ILE A 42 -8.94 17.02 -7.81
CA ILE A 42 -9.56 16.58 -6.56
C ILE A 42 -8.69 15.51 -5.90
N PRO A 43 -8.74 15.39 -4.56
CA PRO A 43 -8.09 14.28 -3.88
C PRO A 43 -8.65 12.94 -4.34
N HIS A 44 -7.83 11.89 -4.36
CA HIS A 44 -8.29 10.52 -4.68
C HIS A 44 -9.43 10.04 -3.78
N SER A 45 -9.52 10.53 -2.54
CA SER A 45 -10.65 10.25 -1.62
C SER A 45 -12.02 10.78 -2.12
N ARG A 46 -12.02 11.61 -3.15
CA ARG A 46 -13.21 12.18 -3.78
C ARG A 46 -13.64 11.42 -5.04
N VAL A 47 -12.81 10.52 -5.56
CA VAL A 47 -13.18 9.67 -6.69
C VAL A 47 -14.11 8.55 -6.21
N CYS A 48 -15.21 8.32 -6.92
CA CYS A 48 -16.22 7.30 -6.66
C CYS A 48 -16.88 7.39 -5.26
N ASN A 49 -16.94 8.58 -4.67
CA ASN A 49 -17.53 8.83 -3.35
C ASN A 49 -19.05 9.14 -3.37
N ARG A 50 -19.70 9.03 -4.55
CA ARG A 50 -21.11 9.39 -4.83
C ARG A 50 -21.45 10.87 -4.74
N VAL A 51 -20.45 11.74 -4.76
CA VAL A 51 -20.61 13.19 -4.81
C VAL A 51 -19.92 13.66 -6.08
N ALA A 52 -20.64 14.27 -7.02
CA ALA A 52 -20.00 14.80 -8.22
C ALA A 52 -19.19 16.06 -7.86
N GLU A 53 -17.88 15.91 -7.78
CA GLU A 53 -16.95 17.03 -7.57
C GLU A 53 -16.31 17.50 -8.88
N CYS A 54 -16.21 16.65 -9.91
CA CYS A 54 -15.90 17.10 -11.25
C CYS A 54 -17.16 17.66 -11.93
N GLY A 55 -17.02 18.75 -12.70
CA GLY A 55 -18.11 19.31 -13.50
C GLY A 55 -18.57 18.36 -14.61
N SER A 56 -17.68 17.48 -15.08
CA SER A 56 -17.97 16.37 -15.99
C SER A 56 -18.49 15.10 -15.33
N GLU A 57 -18.60 15.06 -14.00
CA GLU A 57 -18.89 13.83 -13.22
C GLU A 57 -17.87 12.70 -13.46
N SER A 58 -16.70 13.00 -14.04
CA SER A 58 -15.69 11.98 -14.36
C SER A 58 -15.12 11.28 -13.14
N ASP A 59 -15.23 11.90 -11.96
CA ASP A 59 -14.92 11.30 -10.67
C ASP A 59 -15.92 10.19 -10.27
N GLN A 60 -17.10 10.13 -10.90
CA GLN A 60 -18.16 9.14 -10.61
C GLN A 60 -18.43 8.17 -11.77
N GLU A 61 -17.68 8.27 -12.87
CA GLU A 61 -17.77 7.33 -13.99
C GLU A 61 -16.86 6.10 -13.80
N HIS A 62 -17.24 4.95 -14.35
CA HIS A 62 -16.48 3.69 -14.29
C HIS A 62 -16.20 3.11 -12.88
N CYS A 63 -17.03 3.44 -11.88
CA CYS A 63 -16.91 2.97 -10.49
C CYS A 63 -17.30 1.49 -10.24
N ALA A 64 -17.01 0.57 -11.17
CA ALA A 64 -17.25 -0.86 -10.98
C ALA A 64 -16.20 -1.48 -10.03
N GLY A 65 -16.34 -1.21 -8.73
CA GLY A 65 -15.37 -1.57 -7.68
C GLY A 65 -14.21 -0.57 -7.57
N PRO A 66 -13.49 -0.47 -6.44
CA PRO A 66 -12.36 0.44 -6.36
C PRO A 66 -11.22 -0.15 -7.17
N THR A 67 -11.11 0.19 -8.44
CA THR A 67 -9.90 -0.05 -9.25
C THR A 67 -8.72 0.73 -8.68
N HIS A 68 -9.00 1.78 -7.90
CA HIS A 68 -8.03 2.54 -7.15
C HIS A 68 -8.50 2.78 -5.71
N LEU A 69 -7.68 2.39 -4.73
CA LEU A 69 -7.88 2.66 -3.32
C LEU A 69 -6.63 3.36 -2.79
N ASP A 70 -6.79 4.49 -2.11
CA ASP A 70 -5.69 5.18 -1.44
C ASP A 70 -6.13 5.56 -0.03
N LYS A 71 -5.38 5.08 0.96
CA LYS A 71 -5.67 5.28 2.38
C LYS A 71 -4.48 5.88 3.09
N VAL A 72 -4.69 7.05 3.70
CA VAL A 72 -3.75 7.63 4.65
C VAL A 72 -4.23 7.34 6.07
N VAL A 73 -3.39 6.70 6.88
CA VAL A 73 -3.74 6.21 8.22
C VAL A 73 -2.69 6.68 9.23
N PHE A 74 -3.15 7.32 10.29
CA PHE A 74 -2.33 7.57 11.47
C PHE A 74 -2.59 6.47 12.50
N VAL A 75 -1.54 5.78 12.94
CA VAL A 75 -1.62 4.68 13.91
C VAL A 75 -1.12 5.18 15.26
N ASP A 76 -1.99 5.17 16.26
CA ASP A 76 -1.70 5.58 17.63
C ASP A 76 -1.25 4.40 18.52
N SER A 77 -1.74 3.19 18.24
CA SER A 77 -1.34 1.96 18.94
C SER A 77 -1.34 0.73 18.04
N VAL A 78 -2.52 0.29 17.59
CA VAL A 78 -2.67 -0.90 16.75
C VAL A 78 -3.75 -0.63 15.69
N TYR A 79 -3.49 -1.03 14.45
CA TYR A 79 -4.43 -0.90 13.35
C TYR A 79 -4.54 -2.21 12.58
N ASN A 80 -5.74 -2.80 12.59
CA ASN A 80 -6.05 -4.02 11.85
C ASN A 80 -6.71 -3.67 10.53
N PHE A 81 -6.30 -4.33 9.46
CA PHE A 81 -6.84 -4.09 8.13
C PHE A 81 -6.67 -5.31 7.23
N THR A 82 -7.47 -5.34 6.18
CA THR A 82 -7.52 -6.46 5.24
C THR A 82 -7.46 -5.97 3.81
N SER A 83 -7.18 -6.89 2.89
CA SER A 83 -7.48 -6.67 1.48
C SER A 83 -8.99 -6.41 1.30
N PRO A 84 -9.39 -5.70 0.22
CA PRO A 84 -10.80 -5.57 -0.12
C PRO A 84 -11.47 -6.95 -0.23
N ASN A 85 -12.71 -7.05 0.25
CA ASN A 85 -13.55 -8.26 0.27
C ASN A 85 -13.10 -9.43 1.17
N PHE A 86 -11.96 -9.36 1.85
CA PHE A 86 -11.55 -10.40 2.79
C PHE A 86 -12.69 -10.75 3.79
N PRO A 87 -12.97 -12.04 4.09
CA PRO A 87 -12.22 -13.25 3.70
C PRO A 87 -12.59 -13.83 2.33
N GLY A 88 -13.30 -13.09 1.48
CA GLY A 88 -13.47 -13.39 0.06
C GLY A 88 -12.31 -12.88 -0.80
N GLU A 89 -12.41 -13.10 -2.10
CA GLU A 89 -11.37 -12.72 -3.06
C GLU A 89 -11.33 -11.20 -3.33
N TYR A 90 -10.12 -10.65 -3.41
CA TYR A 90 -9.95 -9.24 -3.78
C TYR A 90 -10.35 -8.99 -5.24
N PRO A 91 -10.78 -7.77 -5.61
CA PRO A 91 -11.12 -7.45 -7.00
C PRO A 91 -9.90 -7.50 -7.93
N ASN A 92 -10.14 -7.91 -9.18
CA ASN A 92 -9.18 -7.75 -10.28
C ASN A 92 -9.04 -6.27 -10.67
N ASN A 93 -7.95 -5.91 -11.35
CA ASN A 93 -7.58 -4.55 -11.76
C ASN A 93 -7.56 -3.55 -10.58
N LEU A 94 -7.17 -4.02 -9.40
CA LEU A 94 -7.07 -3.23 -8.18
C LEU A 94 -5.68 -2.62 -8.07
N THR A 95 -5.61 -1.32 -7.83
CA THR A 95 -4.45 -0.63 -7.27
C THR A 95 -4.85 -0.07 -5.91
N ALA A 96 -4.51 -0.81 -4.85
CA ALA A 96 -4.73 -0.37 -3.48
C ALA A 96 -3.42 0.13 -2.88
N ILE A 97 -3.45 1.30 -2.25
CA ILE A 97 -2.32 1.99 -1.66
C ILE A 97 -2.69 2.35 -0.22
N TRP A 98 -1.77 2.11 0.69
CA TRP A 98 -1.88 2.55 2.07
C TRP A 98 -0.61 3.30 2.46
N HIS A 99 -0.78 4.47 3.07
CA HIS A 99 0.25 5.27 3.67
C HIS A 99 0.00 5.33 5.17
N PHE A 100 0.94 4.82 5.96
CA PHE A 100 0.84 4.79 7.41
C PHE A 100 1.85 5.72 8.04
N SER A 101 1.43 6.37 9.11
CA SER A 101 2.30 7.23 9.93
C SER A 101 2.01 7.03 11.41
N THR A 102 3.00 7.32 12.25
CA THR A 102 2.85 7.36 13.70
C THR A 102 3.70 8.49 14.30
N PHE A 103 3.76 8.56 15.63
CA PHE A 103 4.54 9.52 16.38
C PHE A 103 6.04 9.46 16.01
N GLU A 104 6.69 10.61 15.98
CA GLU A 104 8.15 10.68 15.80
C GLU A 104 8.89 9.90 16.91
N GLY A 105 9.98 9.24 16.54
CA GLY A 105 10.76 8.39 17.45
C GLY A 105 10.16 6.99 17.68
N PHE A 106 9.03 6.68 17.05
CA PHE A 106 8.46 5.33 16.98
C PHE A 106 8.57 4.78 15.55
N GLN A 107 8.39 3.47 15.45
CA GLN A 107 8.34 2.70 14.21
C GLN A 107 6.99 1.99 14.09
N LEU A 108 6.70 1.55 12.88
CA LEU A 108 5.52 0.78 12.55
C LEU A 108 5.96 -0.65 12.25
N LEU A 109 5.37 -1.61 12.95
CA LEU A 109 5.57 -3.04 12.72
C LEU A 109 4.33 -3.60 12.03
N LEU A 110 4.46 -3.89 10.73
CA LEU A 110 3.45 -4.59 9.94
C LEU A 110 3.62 -6.10 10.12
N LYS A 111 2.52 -6.79 10.42
CA LYS A 111 2.45 -8.25 10.55
C LYS A 111 1.30 -8.78 9.72
N PHE A 112 1.56 -9.72 8.83
CA PHE A 112 0.52 -10.46 8.14
C PHE A 112 0.08 -11.65 8.97
N GLN A 113 -1.23 -11.74 9.25
CA GLN A 113 -1.85 -12.93 9.82
C GLN A 113 -2.19 -13.94 8.72
N VAL A 114 -2.53 -13.43 7.54
CA VAL A 114 -2.74 -14.17 6.29
C VAL A 114 -2.18 -13.33 5.15
N LEU A 115 -1.44 -13.95 4.24
CA LEU A 115 -1.02 -13.34 2.99
C LEU A 115 -1.02 -14.38 1.86
N VAL A 116 -1.95 -14.21 0.91
CA VAL A 116 -2.07 -15.01 -0.32
C VAL A 116 -2.44 -14.11 -1.47
N THR A 117 -1.72 -14.24 -2.57
CA THR A 117 -1.99 -13.53 -3.83
C THR A 117 -1.95 -14.54 -4.96
N GLU A 118 -2.42 -14.15 -6.14
CA GLU A 118 -2.10 -14.89 -7.35
C GLU A 118 -0.57 -14.94 -7.53
N SER A 119 -0.04 -16.12 -7.82
CA SER A 119 1.36 -16.26 -8.22
C SER A 119 1.62 -15.47 -9.50
N CYS A 120 2.85 -14.96 -9.70
CA CYS A 120 3.31 -14.15 -10.85
C CYS A 120 2.79 -12.73 -10.98
N CYS A 121 1.53 -12.49 -10.65
CA CYS A 121 0.78 -11.45 -11.34
C CYS A 121 0.13 -10.44 -10.39
N ASP A 122 -0.34 -10.90 -9.24
CA ASP A 122 -0.78 -10.02 -8.16
C ASP A 122 0.34 -9.81 -7.14
N ILE A 123 0.62 -8.55 -6.80
CA ILE A 123 1.80 -8.20 -6.03
C ILE A 123 1.43 -7.30 -4.85
N VAL A 124 1.87 -7.71 -3.67
CA VAL A 124 1.95 -6.84 -2.50
C VAL A 124 3.37 -6.28 -2.41
N THR A 125 3.49 -4.94 -2.34
CA THR A 125 4.78 -4.27 -2.15
C THR A 125 4.74 -3.41 -0.90
N VAL A 126 5.79 -3.46 -0.09
CA VAL A 126 5.92 -2.65 1.13
C VAL A 126 7.25 -1.89 1.10
N GLY A 127 7.25 -0.64 1.56
CA GLY A 127 8.46 0.14 1.66
C GLY A 127 8.42 1.23 2.75
N ASN A 128 9.57 1.85 2.94
CA ASN A 128 9.76 2.92 3.92
C ASN A 128 9.38 4.29 3.36
N GLY A 129 8.99 5.20 4.27
CA GLY A 129 8.70 6.59 3.93
C GLY A 129 7.29 6.82 3.39
N ASN A 130 7.09 8.00 2.79
CA ASN A 130 5.79 8.45 2.28
C ASN A 130 5.67 8.35 0.74
N SER A 131 6.71 7.90 0.04
CA SER A 131 6.71 7.81 -1.42
C SER A 131 6.58 6.37 -1.86
N THR A 132 5.45 6.03 -2.47
CA THR A 132 5.22 4.71 -3.08
C THR A 132 6.33 4.37 -4.09
N ASP A 133 6.63 3.08 -4.22
CA ASP A 133 7.67 2.53 -5.12
C ASP A 133 9.10 3.02 -4.84
N ARG A 134 9.33 3.70 -3.70
CA ARG A 134 10.67 4.07 -3.20
C ARG A 134 10.98 3.33 -1.92
N GLN A 135 12.27 3.01 -1.72
CA GLN A 135 12.75 2.28 -0.53
C GLN A 135 11.93 0.99 -0.30
N VAL A 136 11.71 0.24 -1.38
CA VAL A 136 11.00 -1.03 -1.31
C VAL A 136 11.81 -1.99 -0.45
N ALA A 137 11.12 -2.65 0.48
CA ALA A 137 11.70 -3.59 1.42
C ALA A 137 11.15 -5.01 1.21
N LEU A 138 9.89 -5.14 0.78
CA LEU A 138 9.23 -6.41 0.52
C LEU A 138 8.52 -6.38 -0.83
N HIS A 139 8.74 -7.43 -1.61
CA HIS A 139 7.93 -7.82 -2.77
C HIS A 139 7.33 -9.19 -2.50
N TRP A 140 6.01 -9.33 -2.62
CA TRP A 140 5.34 -10.59 -2.39
C TRP A 140 4.39 -10.94 -3.52
N SER A 141 4.47 -12.18 -3.99
CA SER A 141 3.48 -12.79 -4.89
C SER A 141 3.32 -14.30 -4.59
N GLY A 142 2.14 -14.83 -4.87
CA GLY A 142 1.82 -16.25 -4.74
C GLY A 142 1.95 -16.83 -3.32
N GLY A 143 2.03 -18.16 -3.28
CA GLY A 143 2.25 -18.97 -2.08
C GLY A 143 0.98 -19.48 -1.40
N PRO A 144 1.09 -20.48 -0.51
CA PRO A 144 0.00 -20.82 0.42
C PRO A 144 -0.24 -19.64 1.39
N PRO A 145 -1.30 -19.68 2.22
CA PRO A 145 -1.47 -18.73 3.32
C PRO A 145 -0.25 -18.72 4.24
N GLU A 146 0.46 -17.60 4.26
CA GLU A 146 1.60 -17.36 5.15
C GLU A 146 1.23 -16.38 6.28
N SER A 147 1.75 -16.63 7.48
CA SER A 147 1.51 -15.81 8.68
C SER A 147 2.80 -15.29 9.34
N GLU A 148 3.96 -15.59 8.75
CA GLU A 148 5.27 -15.27 9.32
C GLU A 148 5.92 -14.04 8.67
N VAL A 149 5.20 -13.40 7.73
CA VAL A 149 5.69 -12.22 7.03
C VAL A 149 5.50 -10.96 7.89
N GLN A 150 6.61 -10.28 8.16
CA GLN A 150 6.62 -9.04 8.95
C GLN A 150 7.50 -7.99 8.31
N PHE A 151 7.23 -6.72 8.61
CA PHE A 151 8.08 -5.60 8.21
C PHE A 151 8.13 -4.55 9.31
N LEU A 152 9.34 -4.22 9.77
CA LEU A 152 9.60 -3.13 10.68
C LEU A 152 10.12 -1.92 9.89
N SER A 153 9.37 -0.82 9.91
CA SER A 153 9.79 0.41 9.25
C SER A 153 11.05 1.02 9.86
N SER A 154 11.87 1.70 9.07
CA SER A 154 13.09 2.38 9.51
C SER A 154 12.82 3.69 10.25
N GLY A 155 11.60 4.24 10.13
CA GLY A 155 11.14 5.43 10.83
C GLY A 155 9.65 5.37 11.13
N ASN A 156 9.02 6.52 11.33
CA ASN A 156 7.61 6.61 11.74
C ASN A 156 6.61 6.55 10.56
N THR A 157 7.06 6.16 9.37
CA THR A 157 6.24 6.10 8.14
C THR A 157 6.54 4.85 7.33
N LEU A 158 5.50 4.25 6.76
CA LEU A 158 5.60 3.17 5.79
C LEU A 158 4.47 3.27 4.76
N TRP A 159 4.71 2.70 3.58
CA TRP A 159 3.69 2.55 2.56
C TRP A 159 3.55 1.09 2.16
N MET A 160 2.35 0.72 1.69
CA MET A 160 2.04 -0.59 1.15
C MET A 160 1.17 -0.47 -0.08
N THR A 161 1.34 -1.38 -1.04
CA THR A 161 0.43 -1.53 -2.18
C THR A 161 -0.02 -2.98 -2.35
N LEU A 162 -1.22 -3.15 -2.91
CA LEU A 162 -1.69 -4.37 -3.56
C LEU A 162 -2.07 -3.98 -5.00
N LYS A 163 -1.32 -4.51 -5.97
CA LYS A 163 -1.58 -4.31 -7.40
C LYS A 163 -2.01 -5.65 -7.99
N THR A 164 -3.16 -5.69 -8.66
CA THR A 164 -3.72 -6.94 -9.19
C THR A 164 -3.96 -6.85 -10.71
N ASP A 165 -3.90 -8.00 -11.37
CA ASP A 165 -4.10 -8.14 -12.81
C ASP A 165 -5.60 -8.23 -13.19
N SER A 166 -5.90 -8.47 -14.47
CA SER A 166 -7.28 -8.49 -14.98
C SER A 166 -8.11 -9.74 -14.62
N SER A 167 -7.49 -10.78 -14.08
CA SER A 167 -8.05 -12.11 -13.84
C SER A 167 -7.56 -12.71 -12.52
N VAL A 168 -8.03 -13.91 -12.20
CA VAL A 168 -7.53 -14.79 -11.10
C VAL A 168 -7.14 -14.05 -9.81
N SER A 169 -8.07 -13.93 -8.88
CA SER A 169 -7.80 -13.39 -7.55
C SER A 169 -7.60 -14.50 -6.52
N ALA A 170 -7.05 -14.12 -5.38
CA ALA A 170 -6.95 -14.93 -4.17
C ALA A 170 -7.63 -14.23 -2.99
N THR A 171 -7.60 -14.87 -1.82
CA THR A 171 -8.19 -14.33 -0.58
C THR A 171 -7.55 -13.01 -0.13
N GLY A 172 -6.29 -12.74 -0.53
CA GLY A 172 -5.57 -11.53 -0.16
C GLY A 172 -4.94 -11.63 1.22
N PHE A 173 -5.17 -10.63 2.06
CA PHE A 173 -4.47 -10.51 3.33
C PHE A 173 -5.36 -10.06 4.48
N GLU A 174 -4.97 -10.51 5.67
CA GLU A 174 -5.34 -9.94 6.97
C GLU A 174 -4.04 -9.52 7.65
N ALA A 175 -3.96 -8.25 8.05
CA ALA A 175 -2.74 -7.67 8.58
C ALA A 175 -3.00 -6.71 9.74
N THR A 176 -1.97 -6.54 10.55
CA THR A 176 -1.95 -5.66 11.72
C THR A 176 -0.73 -4.75 11.63
N ILE A 177 -0.89 -3.48 11.98
CA ILE A 177 0.21 -2.54 12.20
C ILE A 177 0.24 -2.15 13.67
N GLU A 178 1.41 -2.26 14.29
CA GLU A 178 1.64 -1.89 15.68
C GLU A 178 2.65 -0.75 15.77
N VAL A 179 2.42 0.20 16.68
CA VAL A 179 3.40 1.23 17.04
C VAL A 179 4.41 0.64 18.01
N VAL A 180 5.67 0.60 17.62
CA VAL A 180 6.76 -0.01 18.39
C VAL A 180 7.95 0.94 18.51
N ASN A 181 8.85 0.64 19.44
CA ASN A 181 10.16 1.29 19.57
C ASN A 181 11.19 0.22 19.91
N ILE A 182 11.64 -0.49 18.88
CA ILE A 182 12.54 -1.63 18.98
C ILE A 182 13.63 -1.52 17.91
N SER A 183 14.83 -2.03 18.20
CA SER A 183 15.86 -2.14 17.16
C SER A 183 15.57 -3.30 16.22
N LEU A 184 16.11 -3.26 14.99
CA LEU A 184 16.05 -4.38 14.05
C LEU A 184 16.55 -5.70 14.67
N SER A 185 17.56 -5.64 15.54
CA SER A 185 18.08 -6.81 16.25
C SER A 185 17.12 -7.44 17.27
N ALA A 186 16.05 -6.73 17.63
CA ALA A 186 15.02 -7.20 18.55
C ALA A 186 13.75 -7.66 17.81
N LEU A 187 13.72 -7.55 16.48
CA LEU A 187 12.65 -8.11 15.66
C LEU A 187 12.82 -9.64 15.62
N ASP A 188 11.84 -10.35 16.16
CA ASP A 188 11.84 -11.82 16.19
C ASP A 188 11.21 -12.37 14.91
N CYS A 189 12.05 -12.66 13.91
CA CYS A 189 11.61 -13.18 12.63
C CYS A 189 11.32 -14.69 12.63
N GLY A 190 11.73 -15.43 13.68
CA GLY A 190 11.71 -16.89 13.69
C GLY A 190 12.66 -17.53 12.67
N ASP A 191 12.34 -17.37 11.38
CA ASP A 191 12.94 -18.04 10.23
C ASP A 191 14.07 -17.22 9.56
N PHE A 192 13.73 -16.21 8.73
CA PHE A 192 14.72 -15.44 7.98
C PHE A 192 14.45 -13.94 8.05
N HIS A 193 15.53 -13.18 8.22
CA HIS A 193 15.52 -11.72 8.27
C HIS A 193 16.28 -11.16 7.06
N CYS A 194 15.58 -10.43 6.19
CA CYS A 194 16.16 -9.73 5.06
C CYS A 194 17.22 -8.72 5.53
N VAL A 195 18.40 -8.77 4.94
CA VAL A 195 19.53 -7.93 5.36
C VAL A 195 19.23 -6.47 5.05
N SER A 196 19.23 -5.63 6.09
CA SER A 196 19.00 -4.17 6.02
C SER A 196 17.58 -3.68 5.71
N ASP A 197 16.64 -4.57 5.43
CA ASP A 197 15.27 -4.19 5.04
C ASP A 197 14.25 -4.25 6.19
N GLY A 198 14.58 -4.90 7.32
CA GLY A 198 13.64 -5.07 8.44
C GLY A 198 12.45 -5.97 8.12
N VAL A 199 12.59 -6.82 7.10
CA VAL A 199 11.58 -7.77 6.66
C VAL A 199 11.89 -9.16 7.22
N CYS A 200 10.85 -9.83 7.69
CA CYS A 200 10.87 -11.26 8.01
C CYS A 200 10.09 -12.02 6.93
N ILE A 201 10.64 -13.13 6.45
CA ILE A 201 9.99 -14.05 5.51
C ILE A 201 10.12 -15.50 6.00
N PRO A 202 9.17 -16.39 5.64
CA PRO A 202 9.24 -17.80 6.01
C PRO A 202 10.40 -18.51 5.29
N HIS A 203 10.89 -19.60 5.86
CA HIS A 203 12.01 -20.38 5.31
C HIS A 203 11.75 -20.87 3.88
N SER A 204 10.48 -21.13 3.53
CA SER A 204 10.04 -21.55 2.19
C SER A 204 10.36 -20.53 1.08
N ARG A 205 10.63 -19.27 1.46
CA ARG A 205 10.90 -18.15 0.56
C ARG A 205 12.39 -17.88 0.36
N VAL A 206 13.26 -18.47 1.16
CA VAL A 206 14.70 -18.27 1.02
C VAL A 206 15.25 -19.20 -0.05
N CYS A 207 16.08 -18.68 -0.97
CA CYS A 207 16.71 -19.43 -2.05
C CYS A 207 15.73 -20.16 -2.99
N ASN A 208 14.53 -19.63 -3.14
CA ASN A 208 13.45 -20.14 -4.01
C ASN A 208 13.51 -19.61 -5.45
N ARG A 209 14.53 -18.81 -5.81
CA ARG A 209 14.72 -18.10 -7.09
C ARG A 209 13.77 -16.92 -7.33
N VAL A 210 13.10 -16.41 -6.31
CA VAL A 210 12.23 -15.24 -6.35
C VAL A 210 12.71 -14.28 -5.26
N ALA A 211 13.05 -13.05 -5.61
CA ALA A 211 13.48 -12.08 -4.60
C ALA A 211 12.27 -11.50 -3.87
N GLU A 212 12.08 -11.89 -2.62
CA GLU A 212 11.08 -11.26 -1.74
C GLU A 212 11.67 -10.05 -0.99
N CYS A 213 12.94 -10.10 -0.60
CA CYS A 213 13.61 -8.97 0.04
C CYS A 213 13.92 -7.87 -0.99
N GLY A 214 13.74 -6.61 -0.61
CA GLY A 214 14.15 -5.45 -1.42
C GLY A 214 15.65 -5.40 -1.70
N SER A 215 16.46 -5.96 -0.78
CA SER A 215 17.90 -6.17 -0.93
C SER A 215 18.30 -7.41 -1.74
N GLU A 216 17.36 -8.27 -2.13
CA GLU A 216 17.60 -9.59 -2.74
C GLU A 216 18.39 -10.58 -1.85
N SER A 217 18.57 -10.25 -0.56
CA SER A 217 19.39 -11.02 0.38
C SER A 217 18.89 -12.44 0.65
N ASP A 218 17.61 -12.71 0.39
CA ASP A 218 17.00 -14.05 0.42
C ASP A 218 17.49 -14.96 -0.72
N GLN A 219 18.10 -14.41 -1.77
CA GLN A 219 18.64 -15.15 -2.90
C GLN A 219 20.18 -15.18 -2.93
N GLU A 220 20.83 -14.57 -1.94
CA GLU A 220 22.28 -14.60 -1.79
C GLU A 220 22.75 -15.82 -0.99
N HIS A 221 23.98 -16.27 -1.25
CA HIS A 221 24.63 -17.35 -0.48
C HIS A 221 23.86 -18.68 -0.39
N CYS A 222 23.07 -19.02 -1.41
CA CYS A 222 22.28 -20.27 -1.48
C CYS A 222 23.07 -21.58 -1.55
N ALA A 223 24.40 -21.54 -1.48
CA ALA A 223 25.24 -22.74 -1.49
C ALA A 223 25.03 -23.54 -0.19
N GLY A 224 24.25 -24.62 -0.26
CA GLY A 224 23.91 -25.48 0.89
C GLY A 224 22.45 -25.42 1.32
N TRP A 225 21.64 -24.56 0.70
CA TRP A 225 20.19 -24.60 0.81
C TRP A 225 19.70 -25.73 -0.11
N ASN A 226 19.35 -26.86 0.49
CA ASN A 226 18.77 -27.98 -0.25
C ASN A 226 17.42 -27.52 -0.80
N THR A 227 17.38 -27.13 -2.07
CA THR A 227 16.14 -27.12 -2.83
C THR A 227 15.73 -28.58 -3.02
N GLU A 228 15.07 -29.16 -2.02
CA GLU A 228 14.28 -30.36 -2.25
C GLU A 228 13.18 -29.96 -3.23
N GLU A 229 13.42 -30.22 -4.51
CA GLU A 229 12.39 -30.28 -5.53
C GLU A 229 11.25 -31.17 -4.98
N PRO A 230 9.99 -30.71 -4.93
CA PRO A 230 8.89 -31.63 -4.73
C PRO A 230 8.88 -32.58 -5.93
N GLY A 231 9.26 -33.84 -5.67
CA GLY A 231 9.31 -34.89 -6.67
C GLY A 231 8.00 -34.98 -7.46
N ILE A 232 8.14 -34.97 -8.78
CA ILE A 232 7.10 -35.32 -9.75
C ILE A 232 6.81 -36.83 -9.67
#